data_AF-A0A917HWW6-F1
#
_entry.id   AF-A0A917HWW6-F1
#
_cell.length_a   1.000
_cell.length_b   1.000
_cell.length_c   1.000
_cell.angle_alpha   90.00
_cell.angle_beta   90.00
_cell.angle_gamma   90.00
#
_symmetry.space_group_name_H-M   'P 1'
#
loop_
_entity.id
_entity.type
_entity.pdbx_description
1 polymer ?
#
loop_
_entity_poly.entity_id
_entity_poly.type
_entity_poly.pdbx_seq_one_letter_code
_entity_poly.pdbx_strand_id
1 'polypeptide(L)'
;MKKVQIFLLVLIAFSLSQCKTTQFEKQAPFTIQSATYNYWKGGQPNVGGTKVSFAYKATKPVEFDSIYFQQKSVKVELQEIAGTTYVVGFFNNSRNIPVVGQVKATEKKQSTPFQLGPNEAVLSYLKDGKIKYFKVSDLEEVSSNMNQ
;
A
#
# COMPACT_ATOMS: atom_id res chain seq x y z
N MET A 1 30.03 -36.29 25.11
CA MET A 1 29.39 -34.96 25.27
C MET A 1 29.47 -34.07 24.01
N LYS A 2 30.57 -34.06 23.23
CA LYS A 2 30.64 -33.29 21.96
C LYS A 2 29.58 -33.64 20.90
N LYS A 3 29.20 -34.92 20.75
CA LYS A 3 28.20 -35.37 19.75
C LYS A 3 26.77 -34.89 20.04
N VAL A 4 26.40 -34.75 21.32
CA VAL A 4 25.09 -34.21 21.75
C VAL A 4 25.02 -32.71 21.48
N GLN A 5 26.13 -32.00 21.68
CA GLN A 5 26.25 -30.57 21.43
C GLN A 5 26.16 -30.22 19.94
N ILE A 6 26.69 -31.07 19.06
CA ILE A 6 26.56 -30.94 17.59
C ILE A 6 25.12 -31.19 17.14
N PHE A 7 24.44 -32.18 17.73
CA PHE A 7 23.04 -32.49 17.42
C PHE A 7 22.09 -31.34 17.80
N LEU A 8 22.34 -30.69 18.93
CA LEU A 8 21.57 -29.51 19.37
C LEU A 8 21.74 -28.32 18.42
N LEU A 9 22.93 -28.13 17.85
CA LEU A 9 23.25 -27.03 16.94
C LEU A 9 22.56 -27.20 15.56
N VAL A 10 22.40 -28.44 15.10
CA VAL A 10 21.67 -28.78 13.86
C VAL A 10 20.16 -28.57 14.03
N LEU A 11 19.60 -28.87 15.21
CA LEU A 11 18.18 -28.64 15.50
C LEU A 11 17.81 -27.15 15.49
N ILE A 12 18.68 -26.28 16.00
CA ILE A 12 18.44 -24.83 16.03
C ILE A 12 18.48 -24.26 14.60
N ALA A 13 19.40 -24.73 13.75
CA ALA A 13 19.51 -24.27 12.36
C ALA A 13 18.25 -24.57 11.51
N PHE A 14 17.53 -25.67 11.79
CA PHE A 14 16.31 -26.04 11.07
C PHE A 14 15.08 -25.20 11.45
N SER A 15 15.13 -24.44 12.56
CA SER A 15 14.00 -23.65 13.04
C SER A 15 13.84 -22.28 12.35
N LEU A 16 14.81 -21.86 11.53
CA LEU A 16 14.83 -20.56 10.86
C LEU A 16 14.16 -20.52 9.46
N SER A 17 13.57 -21.62 8.99
CA SER A 17 13.04 -21.75 7.62
C SER A 17 11.58 -21.30 7.45
N GLN A 18 11.12 -20.28 8.19
CA GLN A 18 9.80 -19.67 7.99
C GLN A 18 9.86 -18.30 7.30
N CYS A 19 10.63 -18.20 6.20
CA CYS A 19 10.54 -17.06 5.31
C CYS A 19 9.36 -17.26 4.34
N LYS A 20 8.15 -16.89 4.77
CA LYS A 20 7.01 -16.77 3.84
C LYS A 20 7.19 -15.51 3.01
N THR A 21 7.74 -15.64 1.81
CA THR A 21 7.69 -14.56 0.82
C THR A 21 6.23 -14.34 0.40
N THR A 22 5.71 -13.13 0.60
CA THR A 22 4.38 -12.78 0.09
C THR A 22 4.42 -12.81 -1.44
N GLN A 23 3.67 -13.72 -2.04
CA GLN A 23 3.58 -13.82 -3.50
C GLN A 23 2.58 -12.79 -4.02
N PHE A 24 3.01 -12.01 -5.02
CA PHE A 24 2.12 -11.12 -5.76
C PHE A 24 1.35 -11.93 -6.81
N GLU A 25 0.05 -11.67 -6.92
CA GLU A 25 -0.79 -12.27 -7.96
C GLU A 25 -0.40 -11.70 -9.33
N LYS A 26 -0.09 -12.59 -10.27
CA LYS A 26 0.17 -12.21 -11.67
C LYS A 26 -1.12 -11.94 -12.44
N GLN A 27 -2.23 -12.55 -12.00
CA GLN A 27 -3.53 -12.46 -12.65
C GLN A 27 -4.59 -11.99 -11.65
N ALA A 28 -4.91 -10.71 -11.71
CA ALA A 28 -5.98 -10.11 -10.92
C ALA A 28 -7.31 -10.07 -11.71
N PRO A 29 -8.47 -10.03 -11.04
CA PRO A 29 -9.78 -9.87 -11.69
C PRO A 29 -10.03 -8.43 -12.21
N PHE A 30 -8.97 -7.65 -12.36
CA PHE A 30 -8.97 -6.28 -12.85
C PHE A 30 -7.68 -6.02 -13.64
N THR A 31 -7.69 -4.96 -14.44
CA THR A 31 -6.52 -4.44 -15.15
C THR A 31 -6.31 -3.00 -14.74
N ILE A 32 -5.09 -2.66 -14.31
CA ILE A 32 -4.68 -1.28 -14.08
C ILE A 32 -4.44 -0.62 -15.45
N GLN A 33 -5.16 0.45 -15.73
CA GLN A 33 -5.03 1.21 -16.97
C GLN A 33 -4.00 2.33 -16.85
N SER A 34 -3.94 2.96 -15.68
CA SER A 34 -2.92 3.94 -15.33
C SER A 34 -2.66 3.93 -13.84
N ALA A 35 -1.45 4.33 -13.45
CA ALA A 35 -0.99 4.34 -12.08
C ALA A 35 -0.19 5.61 -11.86
N THR A 36 -0.70 6.50 -11.02
CA THR A 36 -0.08 7.82 -10.81
C THR A 36 0.05 8.11 -9.32
N TYR A 37 1.02 8.94 -8.97
CA TYR A 37 1.03 9.61 -7.68
C TYR A 37 1.29 11.10 -7.82
N ASN A 38 0.74 11.89 -6.90
CA ASN A 38 1.00 13.32 -6.83
C ASN A 38 1.12 13.78 -5.39
N TYR A 39 1.96 14.78 -5.17
CA TYR A 39 1.99 15.49 -3.90
C TYR A 39 0.85 16.48 -3.83
N TRP A 40 0.28 16.66 -2.64
CA TRP A 40 -0.71 17.70 -2.37
C TRP A 40 -0.32 18.44 -1.10
N LYS A 41 -0.61 19.75 -1.08
CA LYS A 41 -0.46 20.60 0.09
C LYS A 41 -1.85 21.05 0.52
N GLY A 42 -2.13 20.94 1.81
CA GLY A 42 -3.32 21.52 2.42
C GLY A 42 -3.15 23.02 2.64
N GLY A 43 -4.22 23.68 3.07
CA GLY A 43 -4.22 25.13 3.34
C GLY A 43 -3.45 25.56 4.60
N GLN A 44 -2.97 24.60 5.42
CA GLN A 44 -2.21 24.87 6.63
C GLN A 44 -0.74 24.44 6.50
N PRO A 45 0.20 25.14 7.17
CA PRO A 45 1.60 24.73 7.20
C PRO A 45 1.75 23.28 7.68
N ASN A 46 2.57 22.50 6.97
CA ASN A 46 2.82 21.08 7.24
C ASN A 46 1.62 20.14 7.06
N VAL A 47 0.49 20.63 6.54
CA VAL A 47 -0.61 19.76 6.09
C VAL A 47 -0.38 19.45 4.62
N GLY A 48 -0.26 18.17 4.31
CA GLY A 48 0.06 17.72 2.98
C GLY A 48 0.32 16.22 2.97
N GLY A 49 0.48 15.68 1.78
CA GLY A 49 0.65 14.25 1.62
C GLY A 49 0.89 13.86 0.17
N THR A 50 0.77 12.57 -0.06
CA THR A 50 0.85 11.97 -1.39
C THR A 50 -0.48 11.28 -1.69
N LYS A 51 -1.08 11.58 -2.83
CA LYS A 51 -2.22 10.85 -3.38
C LYS A 51 -1.68 9.83 -4.35
N VAL A 52 -2.05 8.57 -4.18
CA VAL A 52 -1.81 7.50 -5.16
C VAL A 52 -3.15 7.17 -5.80
N SER A 53 -3.18 7.01 -7.13
CA SER A 53 -4.38 6.77 -7.91
C SER A 53 -4.15 5.68 -8.94
N PHE A 54 -5.07 4.72 -9.02
CA PHE A 54 -5.09 3.69 -10.04
C PHE A 54 -6.39 3.75 -10.82
N ALA A 55 -6.33 4.09 -12.11
CA ALA A 55 -7.46 3.83 -13.00
C ALA A 55 -7.51 2.33 -13.28
N TYR A 56 -8.67 1.71 -13.15
CA TYR A 56 -8.81 0.28 -13.38
C TYR A 56 -10.05 -0.07 -14.18
N LYS A 57 -9.99 -1.24 -14.82
CA LYS A 57 -11.15 -1.91 -15.41
C LYS A 57 -11.31 -3.29 -14.80
N ALA A 58 -12.54 -3.66 -14.52
CA ALA A 58 -12.90 -4.99 -14.07
C ALA A 58 -14.23 -5.40 -14.72
N THR A 59 -14.41 -6.70 -14.97
CA THR A 59 -15.67 -7.24 -15.48
C THR A 59 -16.68 -7.54 -14.38
N LYS A 60 -16.21 -7.60 -13.13
CA LYS A 60 -17.02 -7.82 -11.92
C LYS A 60 -16.55 -6.85 -10.83
N PRO A 61 -17.41 -6.53 -9.84
CA PRO A 61 -16.99 -5.74 -8.69
C PRO A 61 -15.79 -6.38 -8.00
N VAL A 62 -14.81 -5.55 -7.64
CA VAL A 62 -13.61 -5.95 -6.90
C VAL A 62 -13.57 -5.16 -5.60
N GLU A 63 -13.43 -5.86 -4.49
CA GLU A 63 -13.28 -5.25 -3.18
C GLU A 63 -11.80 -4.98 -2.91
N PHE A 64 -11.40 -3.72 -3.06
CA PHE A 64 -10.05 -3.27 -2.74
C PHE A 64 -9.95 -2.93 -1.25
N ASP A 65 -8.81 -3.23 -0.63
CA ASP A 65 -8.62 -3.02 0.81
C ASP A 65 -7.65 -1.89 1.12
N SER A 66 -6.40 -1.99 0.66
CA SER A 66 -5.33 -1.05 1.01
C SER A 66 -4.36 -0.82 -0.15
N ILE A 67 -3.72 0.34 -0.16
CA ILE A 67 -2.55 0.64 -0.99
C ILE A 67 -1.32 0.71 -0.10
N TYR A 68 -0.24 0.08 -0.54
CA TYR A 68 1.08 0.18 0.05
C TYR A 68 1.99 0.93 -0.91
N PHE A 69 2.60 2.02 -0.44
CA PHE A 69 3.46 2.89 -1.23
C PHE A 69 4.48 3.56 -0.31
N GLN A 70 5.74 3.66 -0.75
CA GLN A 70 6.84 4.30 0.00
C GLN A 70 6.87 3.93 1.49
N GLN A 71 6.86 2.61 1.74
CA GLN A 71 6.95 2.00 3.08
C GLN A 71 5.77 2.30 4.03
N LYS A 72 4.68 2.87 3.52
CA LYS A 72 3.45 3.14 4.25
C LYS A 72 2.29 2.34 3.66
N SER A 73 1.18 2.26 4.40
CA SER A 73 -0.08 1.73 3.90
C SER A 73 -1.26 2.60 4.31
N VAL A 74 -2.28 2.66 3.45
CA VAL A 74 -3.53 3.37 3.71
C VAL A 74 -4.71 2.56 3.16
N LYS A 75 -5.89 2.73 3.76
CA LYS A 75 -7.14 2.22 3.20
C LYS A 75 -7.46 2.95 1.90
N VAL A 76 -8.14 2.25 1.01
CA VAL A 76 -8.53 2.79 -0.30
C VAL A 76 -9.90 3.43 -0.28
N GLU A 77 -10.08 4.37 -1.20
CA GLU A 77 -11.36 4.95 -1.56
C GLU A 77 -11.58 4.76 -3.06
N LEU A 78 -12.85 4.58 -3.47
CA LEU A 78 -13.22 4.58 -4.88
C LEU A 78 -13.71 5.97 -5.28
N GLN A 79 -13.16 6.51 -6.36
CA GLN A 79 -13.56 7.80 -6.92
C GLN A 79 -13.94 7.63 -8.39
N GLU A 80 -15.09 8.14 -8.80
CA GLU A 80 -15.50 8.16 -10.21
C GLU A 80 -15.27 9.56 -10.80
N ILE A 81 -14.48 9.64 -11.87
CA ILE A 81 -14.14 10.89 -12.54
C ILE A 81 -14.31 10.68 -14.04
N ALA A 82 -15.22 11.45 -14.65
CA ALA A 82 -15.51 11.39 -16.09
C ALA A 82 -15.77 9.96 -16.61
N GLY A 83 -16.54 9.16 -15.85
CA GLY A 83 -16.89 7.78 -16.20
C GLY A 83 -15.77 6.75 -16.03
N THR A 84 -14.63 7.15 -15.44
CA THR A 84 -13.54 6.23 -15.05
C THR A 84 -13.51 6.08 -13.54
N THR A 85 -13.50 4.84 -13.06
CA THR A 85 -13.36 4.55 -11.63
C THR A 85 -11.88 4.42 -11.25
N TYR A 86 -11.51 5.09 -10.17
CA TYR A 86 -10.17 5.12 -9.60
C TYR A 86 -10.17 4.48 -8.23
N VAL A 87 -9.14 3.69 -7.94
CA VAL A 87 -8.77 3.31 -6.58
C VAL A 87 -7.75 4.32 -6.07
N VAL A 88 -8.07 5.01 -4.97
CA VAL A 88 -7.30 6.13 -4.46
C VAL A 88 -6.84 5.85 -3.03
N GLY A 89 -5.60 6.24 -2.72
CA GLY A 89 -5.06 6.22 -1.36
C GLY A 89 -4.40 7.54 -1.01
N PHE A 90 -4.73 8.09 0.17
CA PHE A 90 -4.19 9.34 0.68
C PHE A 90 -3.17 9.10 1.79
N PHE A 91 -1.89 9.31 1.49
CA PHE A 91 -0.78 9.18 2.43
C PHE A 91 -0.47 10.52 3.07
N ASN A 92 -0.91 10.72 4.31
CA ASN A 92 -0.62 11.94 5.05
C ASN A 92 0.86 12.00 5.48
N ASN A 93 1.46 13.18 5.35
CA ASN A 93 2.79 13.50 5.85
C ASN A 93 2.75 14.40 7.10
N SER A 94 1.54 14.69 7.62
CA SER A 94 1.36 15.51 8.81
C SER A 94 2.05 14.85 10.01
N ARG A 95 3.07 15.52 10.56
CA ARG A 95 3.53 15.23 11.92
C ARG A 95 2.37 15.59 12.84
N ASN A 96 1.79 14.61 13.55
CA ASN A 96 0.78 14.75 14.61
C ASN A 96 0.57 16.21 15.08
N ILE A 97 -0.30 16.95 14.40
CA ILE A 97 -0.84 18.19 14.95
C ILE A 97 -2.10 17.74 15.68
N PRO A 98 -2.16 17.78 17.01
CA PRO A 98 -3.36 17.41 17.73
C PRO A 98 -4.46 18.41 17.36
N VAL A 99 -5.43 17.96 16.56
CA VAL A 99 -6.67 18.69 16.34
C VAL A 99 -7.45 18.66 17.65
N VAL A 100 -7.68 19.82 18.25
CA VAL A 100 -8.50 19.96 19.46
C VAL A 100 -9.92 19.51 19.12
N GLY A 101 -10.38 18.41 19.73
CA GLY A 101 -11.77 17.94 19.64
C GLY A 101 -12.03 16.70 18.77
N GLN A 102 -11.04 16.14 18.08
CA GLN A 102 -11.19 14.84 17.43
C GLN A 102 -10.36 13.79 18.18
N VAL A 103 -10.98 12.63 18.44
CA VAL A 103 -10.30 11.43 18.93
C VAL A 103 -9.04 11.28 18.10
N LYS A 104 -7.87 11.19 18.76
CA LYS A 104 -6.59 10.95 18.08
C LYS A 104 -6.77 9.76 17.15
N ALA A 105 -7.00 10.01 15.87
CA ALA A 105 -6.73 9.03 14.83
C ALA A 105 -5.22 8.91 14.87
N THR A 106 -4.76 8.02 15.75
CA THR A 106 -3.40 7.55 15.72
C THR A 106 -3.34 6.88 14.37
N GLU A 107 -2.93 7.61 13.33
CA GLU A 107 -2.49 7.03 12.08
C GLU A 107 -1.34 6.15 12.50
N LYS A 108 -1.66 4.89 12.85
CA LYS A 108 -0.68 3.86 13.06
C LYS A 108 0.06 3.87 11.74
N LYS A 109 1.29 4.37 11.78
CA LYS A 109 2.26 4.26 10.70
C LYS A 109 2.41 2.77 10.47
N GLN A 110 1.50 2.19 9.68
CA GLN A 110 1.45 0.76 9.42
C GLN A 110 2.64 0.52 8.51
N SER A 111 3.70 0.01 9.13
CA SER A 111 4.86 -0.49 8.42
C SER A 111 4.37 -1.57 7.47
N THR A 112 4.64 -1.37 6.18
CA THR A 112 4.36 -2.39 5.18
C THR A 112 5.35 -3.56 5.31
N PRO A 113 4.92 -4.81 5.08
CA PRO A 113 5.83 -5.94 4.96
C PRO A 113 6.57 -5.97 3.61
N PHE A 114 6.28 -5.03 2.70
CA PHE A 114 6.83 -5.02 1.34
C PHE A 114 8.05 -4.11 1.23
N GLN A 115 9.12 -4.63 0.63
CA GLN A 115 10.23 -3.81 0.17
C GLN A 115 9.89 -3.31 -1.24
N LEU A 116 9.55 -2.02 -1.33
CA LEU A 116 9.10 -1.36 -2.56
C LEU A 116 10.10 -0.30 -2.98
N GLY A 117 10.35 -0.21 -4.28
CA GLY A 117 11.03 0.92 -4.90
C GLY A 117 10.24 2.23 -4.77
N PRO A 118 10.84 3.38 -5.14
CA PRO A 118 10.22 4.70 -4.99
C PRO A 118 8.91 4.87 -5.78
N ASN A 119 8.83 4.20 -6.95
CA ASN A 119 7.69 4.26 -7.88
C ASN A 119 6.96 2.92 -7.96
N GLU A 120 7.05 2.10 -6.92
CA GLU A 120 6.34 0.83 -6.83
C GLU A 120 5.25 0.90 -5.77
N ALA A 121 4.12 0.29 -6.08
CA ALA A 121 3.02 0.16 -5.14
C ALA A 121 2.50 -1.27 -5.10
N VAL A 122 1.83 -1.62 -4.01
CA VAL A 122 1.04 -2.84 -3.90
C VAL A 122 -0.40 -2.45 -3.61
N LEU A 123 -1.32 -3.00 -4.40
CA LEU A 123 -2.75 -2.87 -4.19
C LEU A 123 -3.28 -4.19 -3.63
N SER A 124 -3.87 -4.16 -2.44
CA SER A 124 -4.53 -5.33 -1.86
C SER A 124 -6.01 -5.36 -2.19
N TYR A 125 -6.55 -6.56 -2.36
CA TYR A 125 -7.94 -6.80 -2.69
C TYR A 125 -8.42 -8.14 -2.14
N LEU A 126 -9.72 -8.28 -1.94
CA LEU A 126 -10.34 -9.51 -1.47
C LEU A 126 -10.67 -10.43 -2.66
N LYS A 127 -10.27 -11.69 -2.58
CA LYS A 127 -10.67 -12.75 -3.51
C LYS A 127 -10.92 -14.03 -2.72
N ASP A 128 -12.12 -14.59 -2.85
CA ASP A 128 -12.53 -15.83 -2.17
C ASP A 128 -12.31 -15.77 -0.64
N GLY A 129 -12.62 -14.62 -0.03
CA GLY A 129 -12.46 -14.39 1.42
C GLY A 129 -11.01 -14.22 1.89
N LYS A 130 -10.02 -14.13 0.98
CA LYS A 130 -8.61 -13.93 1.32
C LYS A 130 -8.06 -12.66 0.70
N ILE A 131 -7.25 -11.92 1.47
CA ILE A 131 -6.53 -10.76 0.96
C ILE A 131 -5.43 -11.23 0.01
N LYS A 132 -5.45 -10.68 -1.20
CA LYS A 132 -4.46 -10.86 -2.26
C LYS A 132 -3.75 -9.54 -2.52
N TYR A 133 -2.56 -9.64 -3.10
CA TYR A 133 -1.68 -8.50 -3.33
C TYR A 133 -1.30 -8.44 -4.81
N PHE A 134 -1.54 -7.30 -5.44
CA PHE A 134 -1.15 -7.02 -6.82
C PHE A 134 -0.07 -5.94 -6.81
N LYS A 135 1.12 -6.25 -7.35
CA LYS A 135 2.20 -5.28 -7.46
C LYS A 135 2.03 -4.44 -8.73
N VAL A 136 2.08 -3.13 -8.58
CA VAL A 136 2.11 -2.17 -9.68
C VAL A 136 3.49 -1.56 -9.71
N SER A 137 4.17 -1.71 -10.85
CA SER A 137 5.49 -1.11 -11.09
C SER A 137 5.30 0.16 -11.92
N ASP A 138 6.25 1.09 -11.83
CA ASP A 138 6.32 2.29 -12.67
C ASP A 138 5.12 3.25 -12.51
N LEU A 139 4.81 3.63 -11.26
CA LEU A 139 3.87 4.72 -11.01
C LEU A 139 4.44 6.04 -11.57
N GLU A 140 3.62 6.76 -12.33
CA GLU A 140 3.98 8.05 -12.88
C GLU A 140 3.76 9.17 -11.86
N GLU A 141 4.79 9.99 -11.63
CA GLU A 141 4.63 11.22 -10.84
C GLU A 141 3.95 12.27 -11.70
N VAL A 142 2.76 12.71 -11.28
CA VAL A 142 2.05 13.80 -11.94
C VAL A 142 2.09 15.03 -11.05
N SER A 143 2.48 16.17 -11.63
CA SER A 143 2.40 17.44 -10.92
C SER A 143 0.94 17.79 -10.67
N SER A 144 0.58 18.06 -9.40
CA SER A 144 -0.70 18.66 -9.08
C SER A 144 -0.70 20.10 -9.62
N ASN A 145 -1.07 20.27 -10.89
CA ASN A 145 -1.42 21.58 -11.42
C ASN A 145 -2.73 22.00 -10.73
N MET A 146 -2.61 22.61 -9.55
CA MET A 146 -3.65 23.49 -9.03
C MET A 146 -3.69 24.66 -10.00
N ASN A 147 -4.55 24.57 -11.01
CA ASN A 147 -4.87 25.74 -11.82
C ASN A 147 -5.42 26.81 -10.86
N GLN A 148 -4.76 27.95 -10.94
CA GLN A 148 -5.00 29.20 -10.24
C GLN A 148 -6.41 29.73 -10.49
#